data_AF-A0A2T0L681-F1
#
_entry.id   AF-A0A2T0L681-F1
#
_cell.length_a   1.000
_cell.length_b   1.000
_cell.length_c   1.000
_cell.angle_alpha   90.00
_cell.angle_beta   90.00
_cell.angle_gamma   90.00
#
_symmetry.space_group_name_H-M   'P 1'
#
loop_
_entity.id
_entity.type
_entity.pdbx_description
1 polymer ?
#
loop_
_entity_poly.entity_id
_entity_poly.type
_entity_poly.pdbx_seq_one_letter_code
_entity_poly.pdbx_strand_id
1 'polypeptide(L)'
;MSKTAFIPSIPATSEDDFEISATSKLAGYRRFFGVLKVVRTTDGRVLFPFDGAPELGPYATKLEAVAAAQVYGEHIVISDLARPEL
;
A
#
# COMPACT_ATOMS: atom_id res chain seq x y z
N MET A 1 -14.95 20.51 -17.07
CA MET A 1 -14.73 21.16 -15.75
C MET A 1 -14.70 20.06 -14.69
N SER A 2 -13.55 19.45 -14.41
CA SER A 2 -13.44 18.51 -13.28
C SER A 2 -13.48 19.31 -11.99
N LYS A 3 -14.53 19.11 -11.21
CA LYS A 3 -14.70 19.72 -9.89
C LYS A 3 -13.78 18.95 -8.94
N THR A 4 -12.56 19.43 -8.74
CA THR A 4 -11.68 18.92 -7.68
C THR A 4 -12.37 19.23 -6.36
N ALA A 5 -13.15 18.28 -5.85
CA ALA A 5 -13.71 18.39 -4.52
C ALA A 5 -12.53 18.40 -3.53
N PHE A 6 -12.51 19.39 -2.63
CA PHE A 6 -11.59 19.37 -1.51
C PHE A 6 -11.97 18.18 -0.62
N ILE A 7 -11.09 17.20 -0.51
CA ILE A 7 -11.24 16.08 0.42
C ILE A 7 -10.38 16.43 1.64
N PRO A 8 -10.98 16.69 2.81
CA PRO A 8 -10.20 16.93 4.02
C PRO A 8 -9.41 15.69 4.41
N SER A 9 -8.21 15.88 4.97
CA SER A 9 -7.41 14.81 5.55
C SER A 9 -8.13 14.29 6.79
N ILE A 10 -8.67 13.08 6.72
CA ILE A 10 -9.43 12.44 7.81
C ILE A 10 -8.65 11.21 8.24
N PRO A 11 -8.13 11.16 9.48
CA PRO A 11 -7.40 9.99 9.95
C PRO A 11 -8.33 8.78 10.03
N ALA A 12 -7.78 7.60 9.78
CA ALA A 12 -8.47 6.34 9.99
C ALA A 12 -8.69 6.07 11.48
N THR A 13 -9.72 5.28 11.78
CA THR A 13 -10.06 4.86 13.15
C THR A 13 -9.88 3.37 13.37
N SER A 14 -9.91 2.58 12.29
CA SER A 14 -9.77 1.13 12.31
C SER A 14 -9.09 0.60 11.05
N GLU A 15 -8.69 -0.68 11.06
CA GLU A 15 -8.08 -1.33 9.89
C GLU A 15 -9.06 -1.42 8.69
N ASP A 16 -10.36 -1.42 8.93
CA ASP A 16 -11.40 -1.43 7.89
C ASP A 16 -11.43 -0.14 7.05
N ASP A 17 -10.80 0.93 7.56
CA ASP A 17 -10.65 2.20 6.86
C ASP A 17 -9.51 2.17 5.81
N PHE A 18 -8.98 0.98 5.50
CA PHE A 18 -7.90 0.80 4.54
C PHE A 18 -8.22 -0.27 3.49
N GLU A 19 -7.82 0.01 2.25
CA GLU A 19 -7.79 -0.97 1.18
C GLU A 19 -6.33 -1.38 0.92
N ILE A 20 -6.02 -2.66 1.15
CA ILE A 20 -4.73 -3.25 0.84
C ILE A 20 -4.86 -4.16 -0.39
N SER A 21 -4.07 -3.89 -1.43
CA SER A 21 -3.96 -4.73 -2.61
C SER A 21 -2.53 -5.23 -2.76
N ALA A 22 -2.33 -6.53 -2.56
CA ALA A 22 -1.03 -7.19 -2.69
C ALA A 22 -1.04 -8.17 -3.88
N THR A 23 -0.14 -7.94 -4.83
CA THR A 23 0.08 -8.83 -5.98
C THR A 23 1.57 -8.99 -6.24
N SER A 24 1.95 -9.66 -7.32
CA SER A 24 3.35 -9.85 -7.71
C SER A 24 3.53 -9.51 -9.19
N LYS A 25 4.66 -8.88 -9.53
CA LYS A 25 5.16 -8.80 -10.90
C LYS A 25 6.38 -9.70 -11.08
N LEU A 26 6.53 -10.30 -12.27
CA LEU A 26 7.75 -11.00 -12.67
C LEU A 26 8.63 -10.01 -13.44
N ALA A 27 9.91 -9.89 -13.07
CA ALA A 27 10.87 -9.08 -13.80
C ALA A 27 12.13 -9.90 -14.11
N GLY A 28 12.37 -10.20 -15.39
CA GLY A 28 13.51 -11.02 -15.81
C GLY A 28 13.38 -12.50 -15.41
N TYR A 29 14.51 -13.21 -15.27
CA TYR A 29 14.51 -14.65 -15.03
C TYR A 29 14.24 -15.00 -13.55
N ARG A 30 13.01 -15.45 -13.27
CA ARG A 30 12.55 -15.95 -11.96
C ARG A 30 12.74 -14.98 -10.78
N ARG A 31 12.70 -13.66 -11.01
CA ARG A 31 12.70 -12.67 -9.94
C ARG A 31 11.31 -12.08 -9.80
N PHE A 32 10.66 -12.37 -8.68
CA PHE A 32 9.32 -11.87 -8.38
C PHE A 32 9.43 -10.64 -7.49
N PHE A 33 8.64 -9.62 -7.75
CA PHE A 33 8.56 -8.43 -6.93
C PHE A 33 7.13 -8.28 -6.44
N GLY A 34 6.96 -7.98 -5.15
CA GLY A 34 5.69 -7.60 -4.56
C GLY A 34 5.23 -6.28 -5.15
N VAL A 35 3.96 -6.20 -5.51
CA VAL A 35 3.29 -4.98 -5.93
C VAL A 35 2.21 -4.71 -4.89
N LEU A 36 2.37 -3.62 -4.16
CA LEU A 36 1.50 -3.23 -3.07
C LEU A 36 0.81 -1.91 -3.42
N LYS A 37 -0.46 -1.81 -3.07
CA LYS A 37 -1.20 -0.55 -2.97
C LYS A 37 -1.92 -0.50 -1.63
N VAL A 38 -1.76 0.59 -0.90
CA VAL A 38 -2.48 0.86 0.36
C VAL A 38 -3.18 2.20 0.21
N VAL A 39 -4.49 2.20 0.40
CA VAL A 39 -5.33 3.42 0.35
C VAL A 39 -6.08 3.55 1.66
N ARG A 40 -6.00 4.72 2.28
CA ARG A 40 -6.89 5.11 3.37
C ARG A 40 -8.21 5.60 2.78
N THR A 41 -9.32 4.95 3.12
CA THR A 41 -10.61 5.17 2.47
C THR A 41 -11.36 6.39 3.02
N THR A 42 -11.02 6.84 4.23
CA THR A 42 -11.62 8.03 4.89
C THR A 42 -11.42 9.32 4.10
N ASP A 43 -10.26 9.46 3.45
CA ASP A 43 -9.90 10.62 2.63
C ASP A 43 -9.36 10.24 1.24
N GLY A 44 -9.39 8.95 0.89
CA GLY A 44 -8.91 8.43 -0.39
C GLY A 44 -7.40 8.55 -0.57
N ARG A 45 -6.63 8.81 0.49
CA ARG A 45 -5.18 9.01 0.42
C ARG A 45 -4.48 7.70 0.09
N VAL A 46 -3.63 7.73 -0.93
CA VAL A 46 -2.73 6.61 -1.24
C VAL A 46 -1.53 6.70 -0.32
N LEU A 47 -1.39 5.74 0.60
CA LEU A 47 -0.25 5.65 1.50
C LEU A 47 0.92 4.88 0.88
N PHE A 48 0.61 3.97 -0.05
CA PHE A 48 1.62 3.26 -0.82
C PHE A 48 1.09 2.90 -2.21
N PRO A 49 1.90 3.01 -3.28
CA PRO A 49 3.25 3.59 -3.28
C PRO A 49 3.21 5.12 -3.19
N PHE A 50 4.26 5.70 -2.61
CA PHE A 50 4.58 7.13 -2.68
C PHE A 50 5.83 7.34 -3.54
N ASP A 51 6.15 8.58 -3.87
CA ASP A 51 7.34 8.91 -4.66
C ASP A 51 8.62 8.49 -3.92
N GLY A 52 9.36 7.54 -4.51
CA GLY A 52 10.56 6.95 -3.90
C GLY A 52 10.29 5.74 -3.01
N ALA A 53 9.06 5.20 -3.01
CA ALA A 53 8.74 3.96 -2.33
C ALA A 53 9.66 2.80 -2.79
N PRO A 54 10.12 1.94 -1.86
CA PRO A 54 11.01 0.84 -2.19
C PRO A 54 10.29 -0.21 -3.06
N GLU A 55 11.06 -0.91 -3.90
CA GLU A 55 10.57 -2.14 -4.50
C GLU A 55 10.58 -3.27 -3.45
N LEU A 56 9.52 -4.08 -3.43
CA LEU A 56 9.44 -5.23 -2.55
C LEU A 56 10.02 -6.43 -3.28
N GLY A 57 11.29 -6.76 -3.03
CA GLY A 57 11.97 -7.92 -3.62
C GLY A 57 13.37 -7.62 -4.15
N PRO A 58 13.95 -8.51 -4.98
CA PRO A 58 13.32 -9.70 -5.56
C PRO A 58 13.13 -10.87 -4.59
N TYR A 59 12.10 -11.68 -4.84
CA TYR A 59 11.80 -12.95 -4.18
C TYR A 59 11.94 -14.13 -5.14
N ALA A 60 12.15 -15.33 -4.58
CA ALA A 60 12.36 -16.56 -5.35
C ALA A 60 11.04 -17.08 -5.94
N THR A 61 9.91 -16.83 -5.28
CA THR A 61 8.59 -17.26 -5.73
C THR A 61 7.56 -16.14 -5.78
N LYS A 62 6.53 -16.32 -6.60
CA LYS A 62 5.35 -15.45 -6.64
C LYS A 62 4.67 -15.36 -5.27
N LEU A 63 4.53 -16.49 -4.56
CA LEU A 63 3.83 -16.54 -3.28
C LEU A 63 4.56 -15.71 -2.22
N GLU A 64 5.89 -15.83 -2.14
CA GLU A 64 6.72 -15.01 -1.25
C GLU A 64 6.58 -13.52 -1.55
N ALA A 65 6.55 -13.14 -2.83
CA ALA A 65 6.37 -11.75 -3.24
C ALA A 65 5.04 -11.16 -2.80
N VAL A 66 3.95 -11.92 -2.95
CA VAL A 66 2.62 -11.50 -2.50
C VAL A 66 2.55 -11.44 -0.97
N ALA A 67 3.07 -12.46 -0.28
CA ALA A 67 3.07 -12.50 1.18
C ALA A 67 3.87 -11.33 1.79
N ALA A 68 5.04 -11.03 1.22
CA ALA A 68 5.84 -9.90 1.68
C ALA A 68 5.16 -8.55 1.40
N ALA A 69 4.48 -8.40 0.25
CA ALA A 69 3.67 -7.21 -0.03
C ALA A 69 2.51 -7.06 0.96
N GLN A 70 1.82 -8.15 1.29
CA GLN A 70 0.72 -8.16 2.25
C GLN A 70 1.19 -7.71 3.65
N VAL A 71 2.25 -8.34 4.19
CA VAL A 71 2.81 -7.98 5.51
C VAL A 71 3.29 -6.53 5.54
N TYR A 72 3.93 -6.05 4.46
CA TYR A 72 4.35 -4.67 4.38
C TYR A 72 3.14 -3.70 4.40
N GLY A 73 2.05 -4.05 3.72
CA GLY A 73 0.80 -3.29 3.76
C GLY A 73 0.20 -3.20 5.15
N GLU A 74 0.15 -4.32 5.88
CA GLU A 74 -0.35 -4.36 7.26
C GLU A 74 0.48 -3.46 8.19
N HIS A 75 1.82 -3.47 8.05
CA HIS A 75 2.68 -2.56 8.81
C HIS A 75 2.41 -1.09 8.51
N ILE A 76 2.08 -0.72 7.28
CA ILE A 76 1.70 0.65 6.92
C ILE A 76 0.40 1.04 7.63
N VAL A 77 -0.61 0.17 7.57
CA VAL A 77 -1.91 0.42 8.25
C VAL A 77 -1.73 0.60 9.75
N ILE A 78 -0.99 -0.30 10.41
CA ILE A 78 -0.70 -0.19 11.84
C ILE A 78 0.05 1.13 12.15
N SER A 79 1.00 1.50 11.30
CA SER A 79 1.79 2.72 11.48
C SER A 79 0.95 3.99 11.31
N ASP A 80 0.08 4.05 10.29
CA ASP A 80 -0.83 5.18 10.07
C ASP A 80 -1.89 5.27 11.17
N LEU A 81 -2.45 4.15 11.64
CA LEU A 81 -3.36 4.15 12.80
C LEU A 81 -2.70 4.68 14.07
N ALA A 82 -1.43 4.32 14.31
CA ALA A 82 -0.68 4.79 15.48
C ALA A 82 -0.25 6.26 15.36
N ARG A 83 0.08 6.71 14.14
CA ARG A 83 0.56 8.07 13.83
C ARG A 83 0.04 8.50 12.45
N PRO A 84 -1.20 9.00 12.37
CA PRO A 84 -1.81 9.33 11.09
C PRO A 84 -1.03 10.39 10.33
N GLU A 85 -0.84 10.18 9.03
CA GLU A 85 -0.35 11.23 8.15
C GLU A 85 -1.48 12.24 7.88
N LEU A 86 -1.40 13.41 8.52
CA LEU A 86 -2.36 14.50 8.37
C LEU A 86 -1.87 15.58 7.42
#